data_AF-A0A1I1W4M6-F1
#
_entry.id   AF-A0A1I1W4M6-F1
#
_cell.length_a   1.000
_cell.length_b   1.000
_cell.length_c   1.000
_cell.angle_alpha   90.00
_cell.angle_beta   90.00
_cell.angle_gamma   90.00
#
_symmetry.space_group_name_H-M   'P 1'
#
loop_
_entity.id
_entity.type
_entity.pdbx_description
1 polymer ?
#
loop_
_entity_poly.entity_id
_entity_poly.type
_entity_poly.pdbx_seq_one_letter_code
_entity_poly.pdbx_strand_id
1 'polypeptide(L)'
;MVDIATRVYNHKWKIDPIVRSLIDTDFYKLLMCQSVFRNKPDTHVTFSLINRSKHIPLADLIDEGELREQLDHIRSLSLSRGESTWLRGNTFYGKRQMFRPDFMEWFEGLRLPPYHLERKGDQYELTFEGSWPEVMLWEIPALAVLMELRSRAVLDRMGRFELQVLYARSMTRVWEKIEALREIPNLSIADFGTRRRHSFLWQDWCVQAMREGLGSAFTGTSNCKIAMSREVEAIGTNAHELPMVYAALADSDTALAKAPYDVLSDWHDEHDGNLRIILPDTYGTKGFLDNAPDWLAGWTGIRIDSGDPAKAAQIAIDWWRSRGEDPLTKRVIFSDGLDVDKMKELHAQFSGKVKVSFGWGTLLTNDFRGLVPDDELAPFSLVCKAVAANGRPTVKLSDNPNKAMGPQSEIDRYKRVFGLGEQEKFDVIV
;
A
#
# COMPACT_ATOMS: atom_id res chain seq x y z
N MET A 1 20.29 -13.43 15.02
CA MET A 1 18.85 -13.14 15.16
C MET A 1 18.74 -11.77 15.80
N VAL A 2 18.00 -10.83 15.23
CA VAL A 2 17.84 -9.49 15.83
C VAL A 2 17.02 -9.64 17.10
N ASP A 3 17.59 -9.28 18.25
CA ASP A 3 16.86 -9.21 19.51
C ASP A 3 16.00 -7.94 19.51
N ILE A 4 14.79 -8.06 18.94
CA ILE A 4 13.83 -6.95 18.80
C ILE A 4 13.49 -6.39 20.18
N ALA A 5 13.26 -7.24 21.18
CA ALA A 5 12.92 -6.81 22.53
C ALA A 5 14.05 -6.00 23.17
N THR A 6 15.31 -6.44 23.07
CA THR A 6 16.45 -5.65 23.57
C THR A 6 16.63 -4.36 22.80
N ARG A 7 16.38 -4.34 21.48
CA ARG A 7 16.48 -3.10 20.70
C ARG A 7 15.40 -2.09 21.08
N VAL A 8 14.17 -2.55 21.29
CA VAL A 8 13.06 -1.72 21.78
C VAL A 8 13.33 -1.18 23.18
N TYR A 9 13.87 -2.00 24.09
CA TYR A 9 14.21 -1.60 25.46
C TYR A 9 15.41 -0.63 25.56
N ASN A 10 16.29 -0.62 24.56
CA ASN A 10 17.51 0.18 24.60
C ASN A 10 17.29 1.60 24.05
N HIS A 11 16.79 2.51 24.88
CA HIS A 11 16.51 3.92 24.54
C HIS A 11 17.75 4.83 24.41
N LYS A 12 18.96 4.29 24.21
CA LYS A 12 20.23 5.06 24.34
C LYS A 12 20.61 5.95 23.14
N TRP A 13 19.71 6.20 22.19
CA TRP A 13 20.03 6.92 20.95
C TRP A 13 19.42 8.32 20.94
N LYS A 14 20.14 9.31 20.38
CA LYS A 14 19.62 10.68 20.17
C LYS A 14 18.42 10.70 19.22
N ILE A 15 18.42 9.82 18.21
CA ILE A 15 17.27 9.49 17.36
C ILE A 15 17.38 8.02 16.98
N ASP A 16 16.32 7.22 17.15
CA ASP A 16 16.20 5.90 16.50
C ASP A 16 15.30 6.06 15.26
N PRO A 17 15.89 6.28 14.07
CA PRO A 17 15.15 6.67 12.88
C PRO A 17 14.24 5.53 12.41
N ILE A 18 12.93 5.77 12.35
CA ILE A 18 11.93 4.78 11.96
C ILE A 18 12.08 4.39 10.49
N VAL A 19 12.23 5.39 9.63
CA VAL A 19 12.43 5.21 8.19
C VAL A 19 13.92 5.06 7.90
N ARG A 20 14.28 3.90 7.33
CA ARG A 20 15.69 3.49 7.24
C ARG A 20 16.41 4.01 6.00
N SER A 21 15.67 4.30 4.93
CA SER A 21 16.20 4.95 3.72
C SER A 21 15.07 5.46 2.82
N LEU A 22 15.41 6.16 1.73
CA LEU A 22 14.43 6.67 0.77
C LEU A 22 13.63 5.55 0.08
N ILE A 23 14.20 4.34 0.02
CA ILE A 23 13.54 3.14 -0.51
C ILE A 23 12.94 2.24 0.57
N ASP A 24 12.86 2.69 1.83
CA ASP A 24 12.00 2.07 2.85
C ASP A 24 10.53 2.45 2.58
N THR A 25 10.04 2.02 1.42
CA THR A 25 8.74 2.34 0.82
C THR A 25 8.28 1.16 -0.03
N ASP A 26 7.02 1.18 -0.43
CA ASP A 26 6.45 0.15 -1.30
C ASP A 26 6.93 0.33 -2.76
N PHE A 27 7.28 -0.76 -3.46
CA PHE A 27 7.83 -0.74 -4.81
C PHE A 27 6.92 -0.07 -5.84
N TYR A 28 5.61 -0.20 -5.66
CA TYR A 28 4.64 0.47 -6.53
C TYR A 28 4.81 2.00 -6.50
N LYS A 29 5.29 2.59 -5.38
CA LYS A 29 5.54 4.04 -5.32
C LYS A 29 6.66 4.46 -6.24
N LEU A 30 7.71 3.66 -6.37
CA LEU A 30 8.80 3.95 -7.30
C LEU A 30 8.36 3.80 -8.76
N LEU A 31 7.60 2.73 -9.08
CA LEU A 31 7.05 2.50 -10.42
C LEU A 31 6.09 3.63 -10.83
N MET A 32 5.16 3.98 -9.93
CA MET A 32 4.24 5.09 -10.17
C MET A 32 4.96 6.42 -10.27
N CYS A 33 5.97 6.67 -9.42
CA CYS A 33 6.74 7.91 -9.45
C CYS A 33 7.45 8.12 -10.78
N GLN A 34 8.02 7.06 -11.36
CA GLN A 34 8.59 7.14 -12.70
C GLN A 34 7.54 7.49 -13.75
N SER A 35 6.38 6.85 -13.69
CA SER A 35 5.32 7.10 -14.68
C SER A 35 4.75 8.50 -14.56
N VAL A 36 4.56 9.00 -13.34
CA VAL A 36 4.14 10.38 -13.07
C VAL A 36 5.21 11.36 -13.51
N PHE A 37 6.49 11.09 -13.23
CA PHE A 37 7.62 11.92 -13.65
C PHE A 37 7.68 12.05 -15.19
N ARG A 38 7.34 10.98 -15.92
CA ARG A 38 7.28 11.01 -17.38
C ARG A 38 6.06 11.79 -17.90
N ASN A 39 4.87 11.52 -17.36
CA ASN A 39 3.61 11.91 -18.01
C ASN A 39 2.97 13.16 -17.41
N LYS A 40 3.22 13.45 -16.12
CA LYS A 40 2.59 14.54 -15.34
C LYS A 40 3.58 15.26 -14.39
N PRO A 41 4.82 15.61 -14.84
CA PRO A 41 5.85 16.16 -13.94
C PRO A 41 5.44 17.48 -13.28
N ASP A 42 4.68 18.33 -13.99
CA ASP A 42 4.30 19.66 -13.52
C ASP A 42 2.98 19.69 -12.72
N THR A 43 2.38 18.52 -12.46
CA THR A 43 1.15 18.47 -11.68
C THR A 43 1.46 18.74 -10.22
N HIS A 44 0.80 19.73 -9.63
CA HIS A 44 0.92 20.05 -8.22
C HIS A 44 -0.16 19.31 -7.42
N VAL A 45 0.22 18.59 -6.37
CA VAL A 45 -0.70 17.73 -5.60
C VAL A 45 -0.53 17.99 -4.11
N THR A 46 -1.64 17.92 -3.38
CA THR A 46 -1.65 17.93 -1.91
C THR A 46 -2.03 16.55 -1.40
N PHE A 47 -1.19 15.98 -0.54
CA PHE A 47 -1.51 14.79 0.26
C PHE A 47 -1.91 15.19 1.67
N SER A 48 -2.81 14.43 2.27
CA SER A 48 -3.23 14.63 3.65
C SER A 48 -3.37 13.30 4.38
N LEU A 49 -2.95 13.30 5.64
CA LEU A 49 -3.20 12.25 6.61
C LEU A 49 -4.68 12.26 7.04
N ILE A 50 -5.30 11.09 7.06
CA ILE A 50 -6.69 10.91 7.48
C ILE A 50 -6.75 9.77 8.48
N ASN A 51 -6.99 10.10 9.75
CA ASN A 51 -7.33 9.13 10.79
C ASN A 51 -8.82 8.77 10.68
N ARG A 52 -9.12 7.56 10.20
CA ARG A 52 -10.49 7.04 10.12
C ARG A 52 -10.96 6.46 11.45
N SER A 53 -10.04 6.22 12.39
CA SER A 53 -10.31 5.67 13.72
C SER A 53 -10.25 6.79 14.75
N LYS A 54 -11.23 7.71 14.70
CA LYS A 54 -11.25 8.95 15.51
C LYS A 54 -11.19 8.74 17.02
N HIS A 55 -11.50 7.54 17.50
CA HIS A 55 -11.37 7.17 18.92
C HIS A 55 -9.91 6.98 19.37
N ILE A 56 -8.95 6.98 18.44
CA ILE A 56 -7.51 6.94 18.73
C ILE A 56 -6.98 8.38 18.68
N PRO A 57 -6.65 8.99 19.83
CA PRO A 57 -6.20 10.38 19.91
C PRO A 57 -4.71 10.47 19.58
N LEU A 58 -4.36 10.61 18.29
CA LEU A 58 -2.96 10.59 17.84
C LEU A 58 -2.10 11.65 18.53
N ALA A 59 -2.63 12.85 18.82
CA ALA A 59 -1.88 13.93 19.46
C ALA A 59 -1.73 13.77 20.98
N ASP A 60 -2.44 12.83 21.59
CA ASP A 60 -2.25 12.47 23.00
C ASP A 60 -1.32 11.25 23.15
N LEU A 61 -1.21 10.43 22.11
CA LEU A 61 -0.35 9.24 22.07
C LEU A 61 1.05 9.51 21.54
N ILE A 62 1.20 10.45 20.61
CA ILE A 62 2.46 10.72 19.90
C ILE A 62 2.90 12.14 20.20
N ASP A 63 4.11 12.28 20.75
CA ASP A 63 4.73 13.58 20.97
C ASP A 63 4.99 14.31 19.64
N GLU A 64 4.64 15.59 19.58
CA GLU A 64 4.77 16.39 18.35
C GLU A 64 6.25 16.61 17.99
N GLY A 65 7.12 16.77 18.99
CA GLY A 65 8.55 16.94 18.80
C GLY A 65 9.18 15.70 18.18
N GLU A 66 8.89 14.51 18.73
CA GLU A 66 9.37 13.24 18.18
C GLU A 66 8.85 13.00 16.76
N LEU A 67 7.57 13.32 16.50
CA LEU A 67 7.01 13.25 15.15
C LEU A 67 7.77 14.16 14.16
N ARG A 68 8.03 15.41 14.54
CA ARG A 68 8.81 16.35 13.71
C ARG A 68 10.23 15.87 13.46
N GLU A 69 10.91 15.35 14.48
CA GLU A 69 12.27 14.81 14.34
C GLU A 69 12.32 13.66 13.31
N GLN A 70 11.33 12.76 13.33
CA GLN A 70 11.26 11.65 12.38
C GLN A 70 10.93 12.14 10.95
N LEU A 71 10.02 13.10 10.80
CA LEU A 71 9.69 13.69 9.51
C LEU A 71 10.86 14.50 8.93
N ASP A 72 11.58 15.25 9.76
CA ASP A 72 12.77 15.99 9.34
C ASP A 72 13.93 15.07 8.99
N HIS A 73 14.10 13.97 9.71
CA HIS A 73 15.05 12.91 9.34
C HIS A 73 14.74 12.37 7.93
N ILE A 74 13.48 12.07 7.60
CA ILE A 74 13.09 11.59 6.27
C ILE A 74 13.53 12.58 5.18
N ARG A 75 13.38 13.89 5.40
CA ARG A 75 13.79 14.93 4.45
C ARG A 75 15.30 15.00 4.26
N SER A 76 16.08 14.53 5.23
CA SER A 76 17.54 14.45 5.12
C SER A 76 18.02 13.27 4.27
N LEU A 77 17.16 12.27 4.04
CA LEU A 77 17.50 11.06 3.31
C LEU A 77 17.74 11.35 1.83
N SER A 78 18.67 10.58 1.27
CA SER A 78 18.96 10.51 -0.15
C SER A 78 19.16 9.08 -0.56
N LEU A 79 19.02 8.79 -1.84
CA LEU A 79 19.36 7.48 -2.35
C LEU A 79 20.85 7.20 -2.12
N SER A 80 21.17 6.11 -1.42
CA SER A 80 22.56 5.72 -1.24
C SER A 80 23.13 5.09 -2.52
N ARG A 81 24.47 5.03 -2.63
CA ARG A 81 25.14 4.37 -3.77
C ARG A 81 24.72 2.92 -3.96
N GLY A 82 24.54 2.19 -2.86
CA GLY A 82 24.10 0.79 -2.89
C GLY A 82 22.67 0.64 -3.39
N GLU A 83 21.78 1.52 -2.95
CA GLU A 83 20.37 1.52 -3.36
C GLU A 83 20.19 1.96 -4.82
N SER A 84 20.95 2.97 -5.25
CA SER A 84 21.03 3.36 -6.67
C SER A 84 21.49 2.21 -7.56
N THR A 85 22.59 1.55 -7.17
CA THR A 85 23.10 0.38 -7.91
C THR A 85 22.06 -0.74 -7.99
N TRP A 86 21.35 -1.01 -6.90
CA TRP A 86 20.30 -2.03 -6.87
C TRP A 86 19.14 -1.67 -7.80
N LEU A 87 18.62 -0.44 -7.78
CA LEU A 87 17.52 -0.02 -8.66
C LEU A 87 17.92 -0.04 -10.15
N ARG A 88 19.16 0.33 -10.50
CA ARG A 88 19.65 0.33 -11.89
C ARG A 88 19.98 -1.07 -12.40
N GLY A 89 20.58 -1.91 -11.55
CA GLY A 89 21.21 -3.17 -11.94
C GLY A 89 20.33 -4.42 -11.75
N ASN A 90 19.37 -4.38 -10.81
CA ASN A 90 18.56 -5.55 -10.52
C ASN A 90 17.56 -5.85 -11.65
N THR A 91 17.17 -7.12 -11.76
CA THR A 91 16.06 -7.54 -12.63
C THR A 91 14.79 -7.50 -11.81
N PHE A 92 13.79 -6.76 -12.26
CA PHE A 92 12.47 -6.70 -11.63
C PHE A 92 11.44 -7.22 -12.62
N TYR A 93 10.58 -8.15 -12.20
CA TYR A 93 9.53 -8.67 -13.09
C TYR A 93 10.05 -9.25 -14.42
N GLY A 94 11.29 -9.78 -14.43
CA GLY A 94 11.96 -10.27 -15.64
C GLY A 94 12.56 -9.18 -16.54
N LYS A 95 12.39 -7.90 -16.20
CA LYS A 95 12.94 -6.75 -16.92
C LYS A 95 14.21 -6.25 -16.24
N ARG A 96 15.31 -6.23 -16.98
CA ARG A 96 16.53 -5.50 -16.59
C ARG A 96 16.31 -4.02 -16.80
N GLN A 97 16.91 -3.19 -15.95
CA GLN A 97 16.80 -1.72 -16.05
C GLN A 97 15.33 -1.26 -16.04
N MET A 98 14.58 -1.67 -15.02
CA MET A 98 13.18 -1.26 -14.84
C MET A 98 13.03 0.27 -14.82
N PHE A 99 14.00 0.94 -14.21
CA PHE A 99 13.99 2.39 -14.05
C PHE A 99 14.80 3.11 -15.14
N ARG A 100 14.22 4.13 -15.75
CA ARG A 100 14.81 4.94 -16.81
C ARG A 100 16.01 5.75 -16.27
N PRO A 101 17.06 5.98 -17.08
CA PRO A 101 18.24 6.72 -16.64
C PRO A 101 17.95 8.11 -16.09
N ASP A 102 17.08 8.89 -16.74
CA ASP A 102 16.70 10.24 -16.34
C ASP A 102 15.88 10.26 -15.04
N PHE A 103 14.98 9.29 -14.85
CA PHE A 103 14.28 9.13 -13.58
C PHE A 103 15.26 8.84 -12.44
N MET A 104 16.24 7.95 -12.67
CA MET A 104 17.22 7.62 -11.66
C MET A 104 18.15 8.79 -11.32
N GLU A 105 18.54 9.61 -12.31
CA GLU A 105 19.31 10.85 -12.08
C GLU A 105 18.51 11.84 -11.21
N TRP A 106 17.23 12.03 -11.51
CA TRP A 106 16.32 12.84 -10.67
C TRP A 106 16.19 12.26 -9.26
N PHE A 107 15.95 10.95 -9.13
CA PHE A 107 15.71 10.29 -7.85
C PHE A 107 16.95 10.26 -6.93
N GLU A 108 18.15 10.23 -7.51
CA GLU A 108 19.42 10.37 -6.78
C GLU A 108 19.59 11.77 -6.18
N GLY A 109 19.10 12.80 -6.87
CA GLY A 109 19.12 14.20 -6.43
C GLY A 109 17.99 14.55 -5.46
N LEU A 110 16.94 13.73 -5.37
CA LEU A 110 15.73 14.04 -4.62
C LEU A 110 15.98 14.27 -3.13
N ARG A 111 15.32 15.29 -2.59
CA ARG A 111 15.02 15.44 -1.16
C ARG A 111 13.53 15.69 -1.03
N LEU A 112 12.89 15.03 -0.05
CA LEU A 112 11.45 15.20 0.10
C LEU A 112 11.09 16.65 0.47
N PRO A 113 9.99 17.19 -0.09
CA PRO A 113 9.59 18.57 0.13
C PRO A 113 9.16 18.80 1.58
N PRO A 114 9.07 20.07 2.03
CA PRO A 114 8.52 20.40 3.34
C PRO A 114 7.13 19.80 3.57
N TYR A 115 6.82 19.57 4.85
CA TYR A 115 5.49 19.16 5.31
C TYR A 115 4.88 20.26 6.17
N HIS A 116 3.56 20.25 6.30
CA HIS A 116 2.85 21.06 7.27
C HIS A 116 2.22 20.13 8.32
N LEU A 117 2.53 20.38 9.59
CA LEU A 117 2.01 19.63 10.72
C LEU A 117 1.39 20.61 11.71
N GLU A 118 0.12 20.40 12.03
CA GLU A 118 -0.63 21.17 13.01
C GLU A 118 -1.39 20.22 13.96
N ARG A 119 -1.37 20.53 15.26
CA ARG A 119 -2.23 19.85 16.23
C ARG A 119 -3.64 20.46 16.20
N LYS A 120 -4.66 19.62 16.05
CA LYS A 120 -6.08 20.00 16.13
C LYS A 120 -6.75 19.16 17.21
N GLY A 121 -6.87 19.72 18.41
CA GLY A 121 -7.42 19.00 19.56
C GLY A 121 -6.54 17.80 19.95
N ASP A 122 -7.10 16.61 19.82
CA ASP A 122 -6.48 15.30 20.09
C ASP A 122 -5.94 14.61 18.83
N GLN A 123 -5.93 15.29 17.67
CA GLN A 123 -5.45 14.78 16.38
C GLN A 123 -4.34 15.66 15.78
N TYR A 124 -3.66 15.11 14.77
CA TYR A 124 -2.72 15.83 13.90
C TYR A 124 -3.30 16.01 12.50
N GLU A 125 -3.22 17.24 11.98
CA GLU A 125 -3.32 17.53 10.56
C GLU A 125 -1.92 17.55 9.96
N LEU A 126 -1.64 16.59 9.09
CA LEU A 126 -0.36 16.45 8.39
C LEU A 126 -0.60 16.49 6.89
N THR A 127 -0.01 17.48 6.21
CA THR A 127 -0.14 17.68 4.77
C THR A 127 1.21 17.85 4.09
N PHE A 128 1.24 17.45 2.81
CA PHE A 128 2.41 17.52 1.94
C PHE A 128 1.97 18.12 0.61
N GLU A 129 2.68 19.13 0.13
CA GLU A 129 2.30 19.87 -1.07
C GLU A 129 3.52 20.18 -1.93
N GLY A 130 3.38 20.07 -3.25
CA GLY A 130 4.49 20.14 -4.19
C GLY A 130 4.18 19.42 -5.50
N SER A 131 5.22 19.20 -6.31
CA SER A 131 5.10 18.41 -7.54
C SER A 131 4.71 16.97 -7.21
N TRP A 132 3.86 16.38 -8.05
CA TRP A 132 3.31 15.05 -7.81
C TRP A 132 4.40 13.97 -7.62
N PRO A 133 5.46 13.87 -8.46
CA PRO A 133 6.54 12.90 -8.26
C PRO A 133 7.20 13.00 -6.88
N GLU A 134 7.35 14.21 -6.33
CA GLU A 134 8.02 14.43 -5.05
C GLU A 134 7.09 14.08 -3.87
N VAL A 135 5.86 14.61 -3.88
CA VAL A 135 4.96 14.48 -2.72
C VAL A 135 4.39 13.08 -2.56
N MET A 136 4.22 12.32 -3.65
CA MET A 136 3.66 10.97 -3.56
C MET A 136 4.52 10.00 -2.74
N LEU A 137 5.82 10.32 -2.60
CA LEU A 137 6.79 9.54 -1.84
C LEU A 137 6.68 9.77 -0.33
N TRP A 138 5.88 10.75 0.13
CA TRP A 138 5.59 10.94 1.55
C TRP A 138 4.60 9.93 2.14
N GLU A 139 3.72 9.32 1.33
CA GLU A 139 2.62 8.48 1.83
C GLU A 139 3.10 7.38 2.78
N ILE A 140 4.05 6.55 2.33
CA ILE A 140 4.48 5.37 3.06
C ILE A 140 5.36 5.74 4.27
N PRO A 141 6.38 6.60 4.14
CA PRO A 141 7.19 7.04 5.28
C PRO A 141 6.37 7.69 6.39
N ALA A 142 5.43 8.59 6.06
CA ALA A 142 4.61 9.28 7.05
C ALA A 142 3.72 8.31 7.84
N LEU A 143 3.08 7.34 7.14
CA LEU A 143 2.27 6.32 7.79
C LEU A 143 3.12 5.40 8.66
N ALA A 144 4.27 4.94 8.18
CA ALA A 144 5.17 4.08 8.96
C ALA A 144 5.67 4.77 10.24
N VAL A 145 5.99 6.08 10.18
CA VAL A 145 6.36 6.89 11.35
C VAL A 145 5.24 6.93 12.38
N LEU A 146 4.03 7.32 11.99
CA LEU A 146 2.91 7.44 12.93
C LEU A 146 2.54 6.09 13.57
N MET A 147 2.58 5.01 12.78
CA MET A 147 2.29 3.67 13.28
C MET A 147 3.35 3.19 14.27
N GLU A 148 4.64 3.36 13.95
CA GLU A 148 5.72 2.93 14.84
C GLU A 148 5.84 3.84 16.09
N LEU A 149 5.59 5.15 15.99
CA LEU A 149 5.55 6.05 17.15
C LEU A 149 4.44 5.68 18.12
N ARG A 150 3.23 5.38 17.63
CA ARG A 150 2.16 4.84 18.48
C ARG A 150 2.60 3.55 19.16
N SER A 151 3.19 2.61 18.41
CA SER A 151 3.69 1.37 18.99
C SER A 151 4.74 1.64 20.08
N ARG A 152 5.68 2.56 19.85
CA ARG A 152 6.69 2.96 20.85
C ARG A 152 6.05 3.54 22.10
N ALA A 153 5.07 4.43 21.98
CA ALA A 153 4.36 5.00 23.13
C ALA A 153 3.68 3.93 24.01
N VAL A 154 3.14 2.88 23.38
CA VAL A 154 2.57 1.75 24.12
C VAL A 154 3.64 0.90 24.79
N LEU A 155 4.72 0.57 24.07
CA LEU A 155 5.81 -0.30 24.52
C LEU A 155 6.71 0.34 25.59
N ASP A 156 6.83 1.67 25.62
CA ASP A 156 7.66 2.40 26.60
C ASP A 156 7.22 2.16 28.04
N ARG A 157 5.95 1.79 28.24
CA ARG A 157 5.38 1.45 29.55
C ARG A 157 5.71 0.02 30.01
N MET A 158 6.35 -0.79 29.18
CA MET A 158 6.60 -2.21 29.45
C MET A 158 8.03 -2.48 29.91
N GLY A 159 8.18 -3.38 30.87
CA GLY A 159 9.48 -3.89 31.30
C GLY A 159 10.14 -4.79 30.24
N ARG A 160 11.47 -4.93 30.30
CA ARG A 160 12.25 -5.74 29.35
C ARG A 160 11.72 -7.17 29.18
N PHE A 161 11.36 -7.83 30.28
CA PHE A 161 10.85 -9.19 30.25
C PHE A 161 9.44 -9.27 29.62
N GLU A 162 8.59 -8.28 29.88
CA GLU A 162 7.27 -8.20 29.26
C GLU A 162 7.37 -8.02 27.75
N LEU A 163 8.32 -7.20 27.28
CA LEU A 163 8.62 -7.05 25.86
C LEU A 163 9.09 -8.37 25.23
N GLN A 164 9.95 -9.13 25.91
CA GLN A 164 10.38 -10.45 25.43
C GLN A 164 9.20 -11.41 25.28
N VAL A 165 8.31 -11.45 26.28
CA VAL A 165 7.09 -12.28 26.23
C VAL A 165 6.15 -11.83 25.13
N LEU A 166 5.93 -10.52 24.97
CA LEU A 166 5.08 -9.94 23.92
C LEU A 166 5.56 -10.36 22.53
N TYR A 167 6.84 -10.14 22.24
CA TYR A 167 7.39 -10.49 20.93
C TYR A 167 7.42 -12.01 20.71
N ALA A 168 7.71 -12.82 21.74
CA ALA A 168 7.63 -14.28 21.62
C ALA A 168 6.22 -14.75 21.23
N ARG A 169 5.17 -14.25 21.93
CA ARG A 169 3.77 -14.55 21.60
C ARG A 169 3.40 -14.12 20.19
N SER A 170 3.87 -12.94 19.77
CA SER A 170 3.61 -12.40 18.43
C SER A 170 4.31 -13.25 17.35
N MET A 171 5.53 -13.71 17.61
CA MET A 171 6.29 -14.58 16.70
C MET A 171 5.59 -15.93 16.54
N THR A 172 5.12 -16.53 17.64
CA THR A 172 4.32 -17.76 17.61
C THR A 172 3.07 -17.57 16.77
N ARG A 173 2.31 -16.49 16.98
CA ARG A 173 1.10 -16.20 16.19
C ARG A 173 1.38 -16.11 14.69
N VAL A 174 2.42 -15.39 14.27
CA VAL A 174 2.78 -15.29 12.84
C VAL A 174 3.17 -16.67 12.29
N TRP A 175 3.92 -17.46 13.07
CA TRP A 175 4.34 -18.79 12.64
C TRP A 175 3.17 -19.78 12.49
N GLU A 176 2.22 -19.79 13.42
CA GLU A 176 1.00 -20.62 13.33
C GLU A 176 0.19 -20.28 12.07
N LYS A 177 0.07 -18.99 11.73
CA LYS A 177 -0.58 -18.55 10.50
C LYS A 177 0.16 -19.02 9.25
N ILE A 178 1.49 -18.97 9.26
CA ILE A 178 2.34 -19.49 8.18
C ILE A 178 2.12 -21.01 8.01
N GLU A 179 2.06 -21.77 9.10
CA GLU A 179 1.79 -23.21 9.05
C GLU A 179 0.42 -23.51 8.45
N ALA A 180 -0.61 -22.76 8.83
CA ALA A 180 -1.94 -22.88 8.23
C ALA A 180 -1.95 -22.52 6.73
N LEU A 181 -1.13 -21.55 6.30
CA LEU A 181 -1.00 -21.17 4.89
C LEU A 181 -0.27 -22.23 4.04
N ARG A 182 0.64 -23.02 4.62
CA ARG A 182 1.33 -24.13 3.91
C ARG A 182 0.36 -25.20 3.39
N GLU A 183 -0.80 -25.32 4.01
CA GLU A 183 -1.84 -26.27 3.60
C GLU A 183 -2.51 -25.88 2.28
N ILE A 184 -2.33 -24.62 1.82
CA ILE A 184 -2.90 -24.13 0.57
C ILE A 184 -2.00 -24.56 -0.61
N PRO A 185 -2.47 -25.45 -1.51
CA PRO A 185 -1.67 -25.90 -2.64
C PRO A 185 -1.45 -24.79 -3.65
N ASN A 186 -0.22 -24.64 -4.16
CA ASN A 186 0.17 -23.60 -5.12
C ASN A 186 -0.13 -22.15 -4.64
N LEU A 187 -0.07 -21.92 -3.33
CA LEU A 187 -0.19 -20.59 -2.75
C LEU A 187 0.80 -19.61 -3.41
N SER A 188 0.34 -18.39 -3.67
CA SER A 188 1.15 -17.26 -4.10
C SER A 188 0.83 -16.06 -3.22
N ILE A 189 1.79 -15.63 -2.40
CA ILE A 189 1.58 -14.57 -1.41
C ILE A 189 2.78 -13.63 -1.29
N ALA A 190 2.53 -12.34 -1.17
CA ALA A 190 3.54 -11.30 -0.95
C ALA A 190 3.24 -10.49 0.32
N ASP A 191 4.28 -9.93 0.94
CA ASP A 191 4.16 -8.95 2.04
C ASP A 191 3.82 -7.56 1.49
N PHE A 192 2.69 -6.97 1.91
CA PHE A 192 2.22 -5.61 1.59
C PHE A 192 2.08 -4.72 2.86
N GLY A 193 2.77 -5.06 3.94
CA GLY A 193 2.50 -4.50 5.27
C GLY A 193 3.14 -3.16 5.61
N THR A 194 3.99 -2.59 4.74
CA THR A 194 4.88 -1.46 5.09
C THR A 194 4.16 -0.30 5.79
N ARG A 195 3.06 0.19 5.21
CA ARG A 195 2.38 1.40 5.68
C ARG A 195 1.72 1.27 7.07
N ARG A 196 1.47 0.05 7.53
CA ARG A 196 0.80 -0.23 8.81
C ARG A 196 1.61 -1.14 9.72
N ARG A 197 2.89 -1.36 9.41
CA ARG A 197 3.78 -2.22 10.19
C ARG A 197 3.88 -1.75 11.64
N HIS A 198 4.04 -2.68 12.56
CA HIS A 198 4.36 -2.40 13.97
C HIS A 198 5.70 -1.68 14.12
N SER A 199 6.71 -2.16 13.39
CA SER A 199 7.99 -1.47 13.24
C SER A 199 8.75 -2.00 12.03
N PHE A 200 9.80 -1.29 11.59
CA PHE A 200 10.68 -1.77 10.52
C PHE A 200 11.25 -3.17 10.84
N LEU A 201 11.78 -3.36 12.06
CA LEU A 201 12.42 -4.62 12.46
C LEU A 201 11.42 -5.77 12.55
N TRP A 202 10.19 -5.48 12.95
CA TRP A 202 9.13 -6.48 12.99
C TRP A 202 8.70 -6.91 11.58
N GLN A 203 8.51 -5.96 10.64
CA GLN A 203 8.24 -6.30 9.23
C GLN A 203 9.38 -7.12 8.64
N ASP A 204 10.62 -6.71 8.88
CA ASP A 204 11.82 -7.43 8.43
C ASP A 204 11.82 -8.87 8.97
N TRP A 205 11.51 -9.08 10.25
CA TRP A 205 11.37 -10.42 10.81
C TRP A 205 10.23 -11.23 10.18
N CYS A 206 9.06 -10.60 9.96
CA CYS A 206 7.92 -11.26 9.31
C CYS A 206 8.26 -11.73 7.89
N VAL A 207 8.97 -10.92 7.10
CA VAL A 207 9.43 -11.31 5.76
C VAL A 207 10.39 -12.49 5.82
N GLN A 208 11.28 -12.55 6.83
CA GLN A 208 12.10 -13.74 7.04
C GLN A 208 11.26 -14.98 7.33
N ALA A 209 10.31 -14.85 8.27
CA ALA A 209 9.43 -15.95 8.64
C ALA A 209 8.63 -16.45 7.42
N MET A 210 8.11 -15.55 6.59
CA MET A 210 7.41 -15.90 5.35
C MET A 210 8.32 -16.64 4.35
N ARG A 211 9.57 -16.19 4.18
CA ARG A 211 10.54 -16.83 3.28
C ARG A 211 10.88 -18.26 3.72
N GLU A 212 11.27 -18.43 4.98
CA GLU A 212 11.62 -19.74 5.54
C GLU A 212 10.37 -20.63 5.72
N GLY A 213 9.23 -20.00 5.98
CA GLY A 213 7.93 -20.60 6.18
C GLY A 213 7.35 -21.22 4.93
N LEU A 214 7.22 -20.41 3.87
CA LEU A 214 6.43 -20.74 2.70
C LEU A 214 7.29 -21.08 1.47
N GLY A 215 8.61 -20.88 1.54
CA GLY A 215 9.53 -21.15 0.43
C GLY A 215 9.08 -20.43 -0.85
N SER A 216 8.88 -21.19 -1.93
CA SER A 216 8.48 -20.66 -3.24
C SER A 216 7.07 -20.07 -3.28
N ALA A 217 6.20 -20.38 -2.30
CA ALA A 217 4.88 -19.76 -2.22
C ALA A 217 4.95 -18.29 -1.79
N PHE A 218 6.01 -17.89 -1.08
CA PHE A 218 6.29 -16.48 -0.78
C PHE A 218 6.96 -15.83 -1.99
N THR A 219 6.25 -14.92 -2.65
CA THR A 219 6.71 -14.32 -3.90
C THR A 219 7.57 -13.07 -3.71
N GLY A 220 7.64 -12.49 -2.51
CA GLY A 220 8.43 -11.29 -2.23
C GLY A 220 7.73 -10.28 -1.31
N THR A 221 8.30 -9.10 -1.18
CA THR A 221 7.78 -7.99 -0.34
C THR A 221 7.62 -6.73 -1.17
N SER A 222 6.65 -5.89 -0.84
CA SER A 222 6.55 -4.56 -1.42
C SER A 222 7.63 -3.62 -0.91
N ASN A 223 8.20 -3.84 0.27
CA ASN A 223 9.19 -2.94 0.83
C ASN A 223 10.54 -3.08 0.11
N CYS A 224 10.97 -2.06 -0.65
CA CYS A 224 12.20 -2.14 -1.44
C CYS A 224 13.45 -2.32 -0.57
N LYS A 225 13.50 -1.67 0.60
CA LYS A 225 14.65 -1.79 1.51
C LYS A 225 14.80 -3.21 2.04
N ILE A 226 13.71 -3.86 2.43
CA ILE A 226 13.71 -5.25 2.89
C ILE A 226 13.96 -6.20 1.72
N ALA A 227 13.36 -5.96 0.55
CA ALA A 227 13.62 -6.74 -0.67
C ALA A 227 15.12 -6.77 -1.01
N MET A 228 15.74 -5.58 -1.04
CA MET A 228 17.18 -5.43 -1.26
C MET A 228 18.00 -6.16 -0.18
N SER A 229 17.63 -6.01 1.10
CA SER A 229 18.42 -6.51 2.22
C SER A 229 18.31 -8.02 2.42
N ARG A 230 17.20 -8.64 2.00
CA ARG A 230 16.93 -10.08 2.12
C ARG A 230 17.09 -10.86 0.82
N GLU A 231 17.44 -10.16 -0.26
CA GLU A 231 17.58 -10.72 -1.60
C GLU A 231 16.30 -11.47 -2.03
N VAL A 232 15.15 -10.83 -1.81
CA VAL A 232 13.83 -11.30 -2.28
C VAL A 232 13.27 -10.33 -3.31
N GLU A 233 12.32 -10.78 -4.11
CA GLU A 233 11.70 -9.94 -5.13
C GLU A 233 10.96 -8.74 -4.51
N ALA A 234 11.12 -7.58 -5.16
CA ALA A 234 10.35 -6.38 -4.87
C ALA A 234 9.03 -6.43 -5.64
N ILE A 235 7.90 -6.42 -4.94
CA ILE A 235 6.56 -6.63 -5.52
C ILE A 235 5.76 -5.33 -5.50
N GLY A 236 5.17 -4.96 -6.62
CA GLY A 236 4.28 -3.80 -6.76
C GLY A 236 3.34 -3.90 -7.95
N THR A 237 2.29 -3.10 -7.93
CA THR A 237 1.38 -2.87 -9.08
C THR A 237 1.27 -1.35 -9.30
N ASN A 238 0.09 -0.83 -9.60
CA ASN A 238 -0.28 0.58 -9.43
C ASN A 238 -1.21 0.76 -8.20
N ALA A 239 -1.60 2.01 -7.92
CA ALA A 239 -2.50 2.37 -6.82
C ALA A 239 -3.50 3.46 -7.22
N HIS A 240 -4.56 3.59 -6.42
CA HIS A 240 -5.70 4.48 -6.69
C HIS A 240 -5.35 5.95 -6.87
N GLU A 241 -4.23 6.41 -6.33
CA GLU A 241 -3.77 7.78 -6.50
C GLU A 241 -3.66 8.18 -7.98
N LEU A 242 -3.20 7.29 -8.87
CA LEU A 242 -3.07 7.63 -10.28
C LEU A 242 -4.43 7.98 -10.92
N PRO A 243 -5.46 7.11 -10.93
CA PRO A 243 -6.77 7.46 -11.47
C PRO A 243 -7.48 8.56 -10.68
N MET A 244 -7.19 8.74 -9.38
CA MET A 244 -7.70 9.86 -8.59
C MET A 244 -7.21 11.21 -9.10
N VAL A 245 -5.90 11.34 -9.35
CA VAL A 245 -5.31 12.59 -9.83
C VAL A 245 -5.68 12.83 -11.30
N TYR A 246 -5.64 11.80 -12.15
CA TYR A 246 -6.07 11.96 -13.56
C TYR A 246 -7.52 12.44 -13.67
N ALA A 247 -8.41 11.92 -12.84
CA ALA A 247 -9.81 12.33 -12.79
C ALA A 247 -9.98 13.77 -12.29
N ALA A 248 -9.25 14.17 -11.24
CA ALA A 248 -9.29 15.54 -10.73
C ALA A 248 -8.82 16.56 -11.78
N LEU A 249 -7.87 16.17 -12.64
CA LEU A 249 -7.37 17.00 -13.74
C LEU A 249 -8.30 17.06 -14.96
N ALA A 250 -9.36 16.25 -15.03
CA ALA A 250 -10.27 16.24 -16.17
C ALA A 250 -11.15 17.49 -16.23
N ASP A 251 -11.24 18.12 -17.41
CA ASP A 251 -11.98 19.37 -17.62
C ASP A 251 -13.46 19.18 -17.97
N SER A 252 -13.91 17.94 -18.20
CA SER A 252 -15.30 17.62 -18.55
C SER A 252 -15.70 16.25 -18.03
N ASP A 253 -17.01 15.98 -17.95
CA ASP A 253 -17.54 14.68 -17.54
C ASP A 253 -17.11 13.55 -18.52
N THR A 254 -16.97 13.86 -19.81
CA THR A 254 -16.43 12.91 -20.81
C THR A 254 -14.96 12.59 -20.55
N ALA A 255 -14.13 13.60 -20.27
CA ALA A 255 -12.72 13.40 -19.93
C ALA A 255 -12.59 12.65 -18.58
N LEU A 256 -13.47 12.95 -17.63
CA LEU A 256 -13.52 12.29 -16.33
C LEU A 256 -13.86 10.80 -16.48
N ALA A 257 -14.84 10.44 -17.31
CA ALA A 257 -15.17 9.05 -17.61
C ALA A 257 -14.00 8.28 -18.27
N LYS A 258 -13.16 8.98 -19.04
CA LYS A 258 -11.99 8.40 -19.72
C LYS A 258 -10.74 8.30 -18.84
N ALA A 259 -10.63 9.14 -17.81
CA ALA A 259 -9.45 9.24 -16.95
C ALA A 259 -8.92 7.90 -16.39
N PRO A 260 -9.76 6.94 -15.93
CA PRO A 260 -9.30 5.62 -15.47
C PRO A 260 -8.63 4.77 -16.55
N TYR A 261 -8.91 5.04 -17.82
CA TYR A 261 -8.32 4.31 -18.95
C TYR A 261 -7.10 5.02 -19.50
N ASP A 262 -7.09 6.37 -19.50
CA ASP A 262 -5.93 7.17 -19.92
C ASP A 262 -4.71 6.84 -19.05
N VAL A 263 -4.89 6.75 -17.72
CA VAL A 263 -3.81 6.37 -16.79
C VAL A 263 -3.30 4.94 -17.02
N LEU A 264 -4.16 4.02 -17.44
CA LEU A 264 -3.75 2.65 -17.76
C LEU A 264 -3.05 2.58 -19.12
N SER A 265 -3.38 3.48 -20.05
CA SER A 265 -2.67 3.63 -21.32
C SER A 265 -1.23 4.09 -21.06
N ASP A 266 -1.04 5.11 -20.22
CA ASP A 266 0.30 5.59 -19.84
C ASP A 266 1.10 4.47 -19.13
N TRP A 267 0.46 3.72 -18.24
CA TRP A 267 1.07 2.56 -17.58
C TRP A 267 1.44 1.44 -18.56
N HIS A 268 0.61 1.21 -19.59
CA HIS A 268 0.83 0.21 -20.63
C HIS A 268 2.10 0.47 -21.45
N ASP A 269 2.38 1.75 -21.72
CA ASP A 269 3.52 2.18 -22.53
C ASP A 269 4.86 2.01 -21.81
N GLU A 270 4.85 1.90 -20.48
CA GLU A 270 6.07 1.76 -19.66
C GLU A 270 6.32 0.33 -19.18
N HIS A 271 5.24 -0.44 -19.01
CA HIS A 271 5.27 -1.73 -18.32
C HIS A 271 4.62 -2.85 -19.14
N ASP A 272 5.17 -4.05 -18.98
CA ASP A 272 4.72 -5.28 -19.62
C ASP A 272 4.49 -6.39 -18.58
N GLY A 273 4.01 -7.54 -19.08
CA GLY A 273 3.84 -8.76 -18.30
C GLY A 273 3.11 -8.54 -16.96
N ASN A 274 3.72 -9.07 -15.90
CA ASN A 274 3.13 -9.13 -14.55
C ASN A 274 2.87 -7.77 -13.88
N LEU A 275 3.30 -6.65 -14.47
CA LEU A 275 2.94 -5.30 -14.00
C LEU A 275 1.63 -4.78 -14.62
N ARG A 276 1.11 -5.45 -15.65
CA ARG A 276 -0.20 -5.14 -16.25
C ARG A 276 -1.33 -5.74 -15.42
N ILE A 277 -1.56 -5.12 -14.26
CA ILE A 277 -2.62 -5.46 -13.31
C ILE A 277 -3.61 -4.29 -13.23
N ILE A 278 -4.87 -4.58 -13.51
CA ILE A 278 -5.97 -3.61 -13.45
C ILE A 278 -6.38 -3.41 -11.98
N LEU A 279 -6.62 -2.15 -11.60
CA LEU A 279 -7.20 -1.77 -10.30
C LEU A 279 -8.53 -1.03 -10.52
N PRO A 280 -9.63 -1.77 -10.69
CA PRO A 280 -10.87 -1.24 -11.26
C PRO A 280 -11.74 -0.47 -10.26
N ASP A 281 -11.54 -0.67 -8.96
CA ASP A 281 -12.47 -0.23 -7.92
C ASP A 281 -12.32 1.24 -7.50
N THR A 282 -11.50 2.06 -8.18
CA THR A 282 -11.37 3.50 -7.85
C THR A 282 -12.74 4.20 -7.90
N TYR A 283 -13.53 3.89 -8.93
CA TYR A 283 -14.87 4.46 -9.16
C TYR A 283 -15.98 3.40 -9.32
N GLY A 284 -15.68 2.16 -8.96
CA GLY A 284 -16.59 1.02 -9.03
C GLY A 284 -16.18 -0.01 -10.08
N THR A 285 -15.98 -1.27 -9.66
CA THR A 285 -15.42 -2.33 -10.50
C THR A 285 -16.31 -2.64 -11.70
N LYS A 286 -17.63 -2.78 -11.48
CA LYS A 286 -18.55 -3.19 -12.55
C LYS A 286 -18.58 -2.16 -13.68
N GLY A 287 -18.82 -0.89 -13.35
CA GLY A 287 -18.87 0.19 -14.34
C GLY A 287 -17.54 0.36 -15.08
N PHE A 288 -16.42 0.20 -14.39
CA PHE A 288 -15.10 0.20 -15.02
C PHE A 288 -14.95 -0.92 -16.06
N LEU A 289 -15.35 -2.16 -15.73
CA LEU A 289 -15.18 -3.32 -16.63
C LEU A 289 -16.18 -3.31 -17.79
N ASP A 290 -17.42 -2.88 -17.55
CA ASP A 290 -18.45 -2.76 -18.60
C ASP A 290 -17.97 -1.83 -19.74
N ASN A 291 -17.28 -0.74 -19.39
CA ASN A 291 -16.82 0.29 -20.34
C ASN A 291 -15.33 0.14 -20.75
N ALA A 292 -14.64 -0.89 -20.24
CA ALA A 292 -13.22 -1.07 -20.50
C ALA A 292 -12.92 -1.31 -21.99
N PRO A 293 -11.95 -0.59 -22.58
CA PRO A 293 -11.46 -0.88 -23.93
C PRO A 293 -10.93 -2.32 -24.07
N ASP A 294 -11.06 -2.91 -25.26
CA ASP A 294 -10.73 -4.33 -25.51
C ASP A 294 -9.27 -4.69 -25.19
N TRP A 295 -8.33 -3.77 -25.41
CA TRP A 295 -6.91 -4.02 -25.13
C TRP A 295 -6.61 -4.26 -23.65
N LEU A 296 -7.47 -3.83 -22.73
CA LEU A 296 -7.34 -4.13 -21.30
C LEU A 296 -7.66 -5.59 -20.99
N ALA A 297 -8.51 -6.26 -21.77
CA ALA A 297 -8.81 -7.68 -21.56
C ALA A 297 -7.53 -8.54 -21.67
N GLY A 298 -6.58 -8.12 -22.51
CA GLY A 298 -5.28 -8.76 -22.68
C GLY A 298 -4.29 -8.57 -21.51
N TRP A 299 -4.60 -7.74 -20.52
CA TRP A 299 -3.74 -7.57 -19.34
C TRP A 299 -3.67 -8.85 -18.50
N THR A 300 -2.62 -8.95 -17.67
CA THR A 300 -2.30 -10.17 -16.91
C THR A 300 -3.34 -10.47 -15.84
N GLY A 301 -3.95 -9.46 -15.23
CA GLY A 301 -4.85 -9.69 -14.12
C GLY A 301 -5.53 -8.46 -13.55
N ILE A 302 -6.29 -8.69 -12.48
CA ILE A 302 -6.99 -7.67 -11.70
C ILE A 302 -6.55 -7.79 -10.23
N ARG A 303 -6.37 -6.64 -9.57
CA ARG A 303 -6.25 -6.56 -8.11
C ARG A 303 -7.57 -6.13 -7.49
N ILE A 304 -8.01 -6.84 -6.46
CA ILE A 304 -9.23 -6.57 -5.71
C ILE A 304 -8.85 -5.95 -4.37
N ASP A 305 -9.21 -4.67 -4.20
CA ASP A 305 -8.82 -3.83 -3.06
C ASP A 305 -10.02 -3.22 -2.28
N SER A 306 -11.26 -3.51 -2.72
CA SER A 306 -12.46 -3.19 -1.96
C SER A 306 -13.68 -4.04 -2.35
N GLY A 307 -14.72 -4.00 -1.53
CA GLY A 307 -15.99 -4.71 -1.73
C GLY A 307 -15.93 -6.17 -1.27
N ASP A 308 -16.88 -6.98 -1.73
CA ASP A 308 -16.87 -8.43 -1.53
C ASP A 308 -15.84 -9.06 -2.50
N PRO A 309 -14.74 -9.64 -1.98
CA PRO A 309 -13.69 -10.18 -2.84
C PRO A 309 -14.18 -11.31 -3.74
N ALA A 310 -15.11 -12.15 -3.28
CA ALA A 310 -15.62 -13.26 -4.07
C ALA A 310 -16.50 -12.76 -5.22
N LYS A 311 -17.39 -11.79 -4.96
CA LYS A 311 -18.20 -11.15 -6.01
C LYS A 311 -17.32 -10.46 -7.05
N ALA A 312 -16.32 -9.69 -6.60
CA ALA A 312 -15.41 -8.97 -7.50
C ALA A 312 -14.57 -9.91 -8.38
N ALA A 313 -14.07 -11.02 -7.81
CA ALA A 313 -13.34 -12.04 -8.58
C ALA A 313 -14.23 -12.73 -9.61
N GLN A 314 -15.50 -13.01 -9.26
CA GLN A 314 -16.45 -13.59 -10.21
C GLN A 314 -16.77 -12.62 -11.35
N ILE A 315 -16.98 -11.33 -11.06
CA ILE A 315 -17.17 -10.28 -12.08
C ILE A 315 -15.97 -10.22 -13.04
N ALA A 316 -14.74 -10.28 -12.52
CA ALA A 316 -13.54 -10.30 -13.35
C ALA A 316 -13.48 -11.52 -14.28
N ILE A 317 -13.77 -12.71 -13.76
CA ILE A 317 -13.80 -13.96 -14.53
C ILE A 317 -14.84 -13.90 -15.66
N ASP A 318 -16.04 -13.43 -15.35
CA ASP A 318 -17.12 -13.33 -16.33
C ASP A 318 -16.83 -12.26 -17.38
N TRP A 319 -16.19 -11.15 -16.99
CA TRP A 319 -15.72 -10.13 -17.91
C TRP A 319 -14.69 -10.69 -18.89
N TRP A 320 -13.64 -11.40 -18.42
CA TRP A 320 -12.66 -12.03 -19.32
C TRP A 320 -13.32 -13.00 -20.29
N ARG A 321 -14.22 -13.87 -19.82
CA ARG A 321 -14.98 -14.79 -20.68
C ARG A 321 -15.80 -14.06 -21.74
N SER A 322 -16.48 -12.98 -21.36
CA SER A 322 -17.28 -12.16 -22.28
C SER A 322 -16.44 -11.49 -23.37
N ARG A 323 -15.15 -11.28 -23.11
CA ARG A 323 -14.17 -10.71 -24.04
C ARG A 323 -13.35 -11.77 -24.81
N GLY A 324 -13.67 -13.06 -24.64
CA GLY A 324 -13.00 -14.17 -25.32
C GLY A 324 -11.65 -14.56 -24.72
N GLU A 325 -11.30 -14.06 -23.54
CA GLU A 325 -10.07 -14.42 -22.83
C GLU A 325 -10.24 -15.68 -22.00
N ASP A 326 -9.18 -16.48 -21.84
CA ASP A 326 -9.16 -17.64 -20.95
C ASP A 326 -8.79 -17.22 -19.51
N PRO A 327 -9.73 -17.26 -18.53
CA PRO A 327 -9.46 -16.86 -17.16
C PRO A 327 -8.38 -17.70 -16.46
N LEU A 328 -8.11 -18.94 -16.90
CA LEU A 328 -7.05 -19.79 -16.31
C LEU A 328 -5.66 -19.21 -16.53
N THR A 329 -5.49 -18.39 -17.57
CA THR A 329 -4.23 -17.70 -17.84
C THR A 329 -4.06 -16.42 -17.03
N LYS A 330 -5.18 -15.84 -16.59
CA LYS A 330 -5.28 -14.56 -15.88
C LYS A 330 -4.97 -14.71 -14.39
N ARG A 331 -4.73 -13.58 -13.73
CA ARG A 331 -4.42 -13.48 -12.31
C ARG A 331 -5.43 -12.62 -11.56
N VAL A 332 -5.83 -13.06 -10.38
CA VAL A 332 -6.52 -12.23 -9.39
C VAL A 332 -5.62 -12.07 -8.17
N ILE A 333 -5.39 -10.81 -7.78
CA ILE A 333 -4.63 -10.46 -6.58
C ILE A 333 -5.61 -9.94 -5.53
N PHE A 334 -5.80 -10.67 -4.44
CA PHE A 334 -6.61 -10.20 -3.31
C PHE A 334 -5.72 -9.47 -2.31
N SER A 335 -6.03 -8.21 -1.97
CA SER A 335 -5.20 -7.40 -1.07
C SER A 335 -5.95 -6.60 0.01
N ASP A 336 -7.29 -6.67 0.07
CA ASP A 336 -8.07 -5.90 1.03
C ASP A 336 -8.19 -6.61 2.39
N GLY A 337 -7.30 -6.27 3.34
CA GLY A 337 -7.48 -6.59 4.77
C GLY A 337 -7.71 -8.06 5.10
N LEU A 338 -6.93 -8.96 4.49
CA LEU A 338 -7.13 -10.42 4.60
C LEU A 338 -6.44 -11.04 5.83
N ASP A 339 -7.10 -12.04 6.42
CA ASP A 339 -6.50 -13.02 7.34
C ASP A 339 -6.56 -14.43 6.73
N VAL A 340 -5.87 -15.39 7.35
CA VAL A 340 -5.63 -16.74 6.82
C VAL A 340 -6.91 -17.46 6.40
N ASP A 341 -7.96 -17.42 7.22
CA ASP A 341 -9.22 -18.12 6.92
C ASP A 341 -9.88 -17.60 5.65
N LYS A 342 -9.86 -16.28 5.44
CA LYS A 342 -10.40 -15.67 4.22
C LYS A 342 -9.55 -16.01 3.00
N MET A 343 -8.22 -16.08 3.17
CA MET A 343 -7.34 -16.55 2.09
C MET A 343 -7.62 -18.01 1.72
N LYS A 344 -7.84 -18.90 2.70
CA LYS A 344 -8.23 -20.30 2.47
C LYS A 344 -9.56 -20.39 1.71
N GLU A 345 -10.57 -19.64 2.15
CA GLU A 345 -11.89 -19.57 1.51
C GLU A 345 -11.79 -19.12 0.03
N LEU A 346 -11.14 -17.98 -0.21
CA LEU A 346 -10.98 -17.42 -1.55
C LEU A 346 -10.15 -18.33 -2.46
N HIS A 347 -9.07 -18.93 -1.92
CA HIS A 347 -8.28 -19.88 -2.67
C HIS A 347 -9.12 -21.10 -3.07
N ALA A 348 -9.84 -21.71 -2.13
CA ALA A 348 -10.68 -22.88 -2.41
C ALA A 348 -11.77 -22.57 -3.46
N GLN A 349 -12.35 -21.36 -3.42
CA GLN A 349 -13.41 -20.96 -4.34
C GLN A 349 -12.92 -20.71 -5.78
N PHE A 350 -11.70 -20.21 -5.96
CA PHE A 350 -11.18 -19.73 -7.24
C PHE A 350 -10.01 -20.54 -7.83
N SER A 351 -9.45 -21.47 -7.06
CA SER A 351 -8.47 -22.42 -7.59
C SER A 351 -9.07 -23.22 -8.75
N GLY A 352 -8.29 -23.34 -9.84
CA GLY A 352 -8.78 -23.95 -11.08
C GLY A 352 -9.76 -23.10 -11.90
N LYS A 353 -10.00 -21.83 -11.52
CA LYS A 353 -10.76 -20.86 -12.33
C LYS A 353 -9.90 -19.68 -12.80
N VAL A 354 -8.92 -19.29 -12.00
CA VAL A 354 -7.97 -18.20 -12.26
C VAL A 354 -6.70 -18.43 -11.42
N LYS A 355 -5.58 -17.78 -11.75
CA LYS A 355 -4.39 -17.79 -10.89
C LYS A 355 -4.65 -16.88 -9.69
N VAL A 356 -4.77 -17.49 -8.51
CA VAL A 356 -5.01 -16.78 -7.25
C VAL A 356 -3.69 -16.34 -6.63
N SER A 357 -3.63 -15.09 -6.17
CA SER A 357 -2.51 -14.59 -5.38
C SER A 357 -2.98 -13.59 -4.32
N PHE A 358 -2.17 -13.41 -3.28
CA PHE A 358 -2.52 -12.62 -2.10
C PHE A 358 -1.45 -11.57 -1.79
N GLY A 359 -1.89 -10.37 -1.44
CA GLY A 359 -1.07 -9.36 -0.79
C GLY A 359 -1.44 -9.28 0.69
N TRP A 360 -0.52 -9.61 1.59
CA TRP A 360 -0.79 -9.66 3.02
C TRP A 360 -0.20 -8.45 3.74
N GLY A 361 -1.07 -7.58 4.26
CA GLY A 361 -0.69 -6.29 4.83
C GLY A 361 -0.62 -6.27 6.35
N THR A 362 -1.60 -5.61 6.96
CA THR A 362 -1.65 -5.33 8.41
C THR A 362 -1.54 -6.58 9.26
N LEU A 363 -2.30 -7.63 8.95
CA LEU A 363 -2.37 -8.83 9.81
C LEU A 363 -1.15 -9.75 9.71
N LEU A 364 -0.22 -9.45 8.80
CA LEU A 364 1.14 -10.01 8.81
C LEU A 364 2.06 -9.18 9.71
N THR A 365 2.02 -7.86 9.57
CA THR A 365 3.06 -6.95 10.09
C THR A 365 2.67 -6.17 11.33
N ASN A 366 1.44 -6.33 11.83
CA ASN A 366 0.92 -5.60 13.00
C ASN A 366 -0.23 -6.33 13.71
N ASP A 367 -0.20 -7.67 13.75
CA ASP A 367 -1.21 -8.45 14.49
C ASP A 367 -0.84 -8.66 15.96
N PHE A 368 -0.90 -7.59 16.74
CA PHE A 368 -0.67 -7.59 18.19
C PHE A 368 -1.97 -7.64 19.01
N ARG A 369 -3.10 -7.97 18.36
CA ARG A 369 -4.44 -7.99 18.97
C ARG A 369 -4.49 -8.91 20.20
N GLY A 370 -5.03 -8.42 21.32
CA GLY A 370 -5.19 -9.15 22.57
C GLY A 370 -3.87 -9.55 23.26
N LEU A 371 -2.74 -8.94 22.87
CA LEU A 371 -1.44 -9.23 23.49
C LEU A 371 -1.04 -8.24 24.59
N VAL A 372 -1.72 -7.10 24.67
CA VAL A 372 -1.52 -6.04 25.68
C VAL A 372 -2.87 -5.63 26.30
N PRO A 373 -2.88 -5.00 27.49
CA PRO A 373 -4.11 -4.45 28.09
C PRO A 373 -4.85 -3.51 27.13
N ASP A 374 -6.18 -3.50 27.24
CA ASP A 374 -7.10 -2.65 26.47
C ASP A 374 -6.93 -2.69 24.94
N ASP A 375 -6.23 -3.72 24.44
CA ASP A 375 -5.89 -3.92 23.03
C ASP A 375 -5.17 -2.71 22.38
N GLU A 376 -4.35 -1.99 23.17
CA GLU A 376 -3.71 -0.73 22.75
C GLU A 376 -2.75 -0.87 21.55
N LEU A 377 -2.30 -2.08 21.22
CA LEU A 377 -1.50 -2.38 20.01
C LEU A 377 -2.33 -2.89 18.82
N ALA A 378 -3.66 -3.00 18.94
CA ALA A 378 -4.49 -3.37 17.79
C ALA A 378 -4.28 -2.39 16.64
N PRO A 379 -4.14 -2.86 15.39
CA PRO A 379 -3.97 -1.97 14.26
C PRO A 379 -5.23 -1.14 14.03
N PHE A 380 -5.07 0.06 13.46
CA PHE A 380 -6.18 0.98 13.21
C PHE A 380 -6.11 1.62 11.82
N SER A 381 -7.23 2.21 11.40
CA SER A 381 -7.38 2.75 10.07
C SER A 381 -6.79 4.16 9.97
N LEU A 382 -5.53 4.22 9.55
CA LEU A 382 -4.81 5.44 9.17
C LEU A 382 -4.44 5.38 7.69
N VAL A 383 -4.67 6.46 6.95
CA VAL A 383 -4.33 6.57 5.53
C VAL A 383 -3.73 7.94 5.23
N CYS A 384 -2.90 8.03 4.19
CA CYS A 384 -2.42 9.28 3.61
C CYS A 384 -2.81 9.25 2.13
N LYS A 385 -3.50 10.28 1.64
CA LYS A 385 -4.10 10.28 0.29
C LYS A 385 -3.95 11.62 -0.38
N ALA A 386 -3.85 11.62 -1.70
CA ALA A 386 -4.03 12.83 -2.50
C ALA A 386 -5.44 13.37 -2.23
N VAL A 387 -5.54 14.63 -1.81
CA VAL A 387 -6.80 15.34 -1.54
C VAL A 387 -7.09 16.44 -2.56
N ALA A 388 -6.05 16.94 -3.24
CA ALA A 388 -6.20 17.92 -4.31
C ALA A 388 -5.10 17.76 -5.38
N ALA A 389 -5.42 18.09 -6.62
CA ALA A 389 -4.48 18.18 -7.75
C ALA A 389 -4.77 19.46 -8.55
N ASN A 390 -3.77 20.32 -8.74
CA ASN A 390 -3.89 21.65 -9.36
C ASN A 390 -5.09 22.46 -8.82
N GLY A 391 -5.26 22.44 -7.50
CA GLY A 391 -6.34 23.13 -6.79
C GLY A 391 -7.73 22.46 -6.91
N ARG A 392 -7.86 21.36 -7.65
CA ARG A 392 -9.12 20.60 -7.79
C ARG A 392 -9.15 19.43 -6.80
N PRO A 393 -10.27 19.18 -6.10
CA PRO A 393 -10.35 18.08 -5.15
C PRO A 393 -10.27 16.71 -5.86
N THR A 394 -9.60 15.75 -5.23
CA THR A 394 -9.62 14.36 -5.68
C THR A 394 -10.80 13.61 -5.05
N VAL A 395 -11.25 12.55 -5.72
CA VAL A 395 -12.35 11.70 -5.24
C VAL A 395 -11.96 10.23 -5.35
N LYS A 396 -12.33 9.42 -4.36
CA LYS A 396 -12.38 7.95 -4.47
C LYS A 396 -13.79 7.49 -4.09
N LEU A 397 -14.41 6.64 -4.89
CA LEU A 397 -15.73 6.06 -4.55
C LEU A 397 -15.57 4.70 -3.88
N SER A 398 -14.69 3.82 -4.38
CA SER A 398 -14.56 2.42 -3.93
C SER A 398 -15.79 1.56 -4.27
N ASP A 399 -15.66 0.22 -4.23
CA ASP A 399 -16.82 -0.69 -4.23
C ASP A 399 -17.52 -0.77 -2.86
N ASN A 400 -16.92 -0.19 -1.80
CA ASN A 400 -17.53 -0.04 -0.49
C ASN A 400 -17.78 1.45 -0.22
N PRO A 401 -19.04 1.91 -0.10
CA PRO A 401 -19.35 3.32 0.08
C PRO A 401 -18.80 3.92 1.39
N ASN A 402 -18.52 3.09 2.42
CA ASN A 402 -17.85 3.53 3.65
C ASN A 402 -16.39 3.96 3.42
N LYS A 403 -15.79 3.63 2.27
CA LYS A 403 -14.43 4.02 1.90
C LYS A 403 -14.38 5.26 1.01
N ALA A 404 -15.52 5.83 0.62
CA ALA A 404 -15.61 7.01 -0.24
C ALA A 404 -14.92 8.24 0.38
N MET A 405 -14.38 9.12 -0.47
CA MET A 405 -13.60 10.28 -0.07
C MET A 405 -13.73 11.40 -1.11
N GLY A 406 -13.81 12.63 -0.65
CA GLY A 406 -13.90 13.84 -1.46
C GLY A 406 -15.06 14.73 -1.00
N PRO A 407 -15.18 15.96 -1.54
CA PRO A 407 -16.35 16.81 -1.30
C PRO A 407 -17.63 16.15 -1.79
N GLN A 408 -18.73 16.32 -1.04
CA GLN A 408 -20.00 15.64 -1.34
C GLN A 408 -20.51 15.93 -2.76
N SER A 409 -20.40 17.18 -3.23
CA SER A 409 -20.80 17.57 -4.59
C SER A 409 -20.02 16.84 -5.68
N GLU A 410 -18.72 16.62 -5.48
CA GLU A 410 -17.89 15.87 -6.43
C GLU A 410 -18.14 14.37 -6.33
N ILE A 411 -18.39 13.83 -5.13
CA ILE A 411 -18.82 12.45 -4.96
C ILE A 411 -20.11 12.19 -5.77
N ASP A 412 -21.10 13.06 -5.67
CA ASP A 412 -22.38 12.91 -6.37
C ASP A 412 -22.20 13.05 -7.90
N ARG A 413 -21.34 13.98 -8.33
CA ARG A 413 -20.95 14.10 -9.75
C ARG A 413 -20.28 12.82 -10.25
N TYR A 414 -19.29 12.30 -9.54
CA TYR A 414 -18.55 11.11 -9.97
C TYR A 414 -19.46 9.88 -10.00
N LYS A 415 -20.35 9.71 -9.02
CA LYS A 415 -21.36 8.63 -9.04
C LYS A 415 -22.23 8.68 -10.30
N ARG A 416 -22.68 9.87 -10.71
CA ARG A 416 -23.44 10.07 -11.94
C ARG A 416 -22.59 9.73 -13.18
N VAL A 417 -21.37 10.23 -13.27
CA VAL A 417 -20.49 10.04 -14.43
C VAL A 417 -20.09 8.57 -14.61
N PHE A 418 -19.78 7.87 -13.53
CA PHE A 418 -19.40 6.45 -13.56
C PHE A 418 -20.58 5.48 -13.46
N GLY A 419 -21.82 5.99 -13.39
CA GLY A 419 -23.03 5.16 -13.30
C GLY A 419 -23.06 4.26 -12.06
N LEU A 420 -22.50 4.72 -10.94
CA LEU A 420 -22.42 3.92 -9.72
C LEU A 420 -23.79 3.86 -9.04
N GLY A 421 -24.42 2.68 -9.08
CA GLY A 421 -25.71 2.40 -8.45
C GLY A 421 -25.64 2.23 -6.93
N GLU A 422 -26.68 1.63 -6.34
CA GLU A 422 -26.65 1.26 -4.93
C GLU A 422 -25.55 0.23 -4.63
N GLN A 423 -24.83 0.42 -3.53
CA GLN A 423 -23.71 -0.43 -3.11
C GLN A 423 -23.99 -1.03 -1.73
N GLU A 424 -23.58 -2.28 -1.54
CA GLU A 424 -23.57 -2.93 -0.23
C GLU A 424 -22.49 -2.31 0.66
N LYS A 425 -22.83 -2.07 1.92
CA LYS A 425 -21.90 -1.58 2.94
C LYS A 425 -21.18 -2.74 3.58
N PHE A 426 -19.86 -2.62 3.71
CA PHE A 426 -19.03 -3.57 4.45
C PHE A 426 -18.25 -2.81 5.52
N ASP A 427 -17.95 -3.49 6.63
CA ASP A 427 -17.05 -2.95 7.64
C ASP A 427 -15.63 -2.82 7.07
N VAL A 428 -14.95 -1.74 7.43
CA VAL A 428 -13.56 -1.53 7.03
C VAL A 428 -12.69 -2.32 8.01
N ILE A 429 -12.31 -3.53 7.60
CA ILE A 429 -11.34 -4.35 8.32
C ILE A 429 -9.97 -3.70 8.14
N VAL A 430 -9.24 -3.56 9.24
CA VAL A 430 -7.90 -2.96 9.26
C VAL A 430 -6.82 -4.03 9.29
#